data_AF-A0A370DST6-F1
#
_entry.id   AF-A0A370DST6-F1
#
_cell.length_a   1.000
_cell.length_b   1.000
_cell.length_c   1.000
_cell.angle_alpha   90.00
_cell.angle_beta   90.00
_cell.angle_gamma   90.00
#
_symmetry.space_group_name_H-M   'P 1'
#
loop_
_entity.id
_entity.type
_entity.pdbx_description
1 polymer ?
#
loop_
_entity_poly.entity_id
_entity_poly.type
_entity_poly.pdbx_seq_one_letter_code
_entity_poly.pdbx_strand_id
1 'polypeptide(L)'
;MTSHTETDQQENDAENGSGVTIGEALQIALERHQQGRLTEAQLIYERILDLAPEYAEAHHFLGLVKVQSGDAEGAEENLRQAIRLDPAYVAAHNNLGNFLQEQGRLDEAETEYRQAISLNPEFADAHNNLGAVLKNQERWDDAEPVLRRAVELQPDHFQALNNLGVLLKEQGDLEAARQLLLQASDLKPDFAEARHNLGLVLAALGDYEAAEAALEKAVAYGVDTYVNLCSILREQARFAEAIKHCRKALALDPDCCDALHHLGMMLEATGQVEEAAGVFRHWTEVEPDNPFAKHMLAACSGKEIPMRATDHYVQSLFDSFAPTFEERLEGLEYCAPQVIVDAIIQRIPPDNGYTALDAGCGTGLCGPLLKPVVSRLIGVDLSRKMLEKAAERKIYEQLIKAELTHFFQTTAERFNLIVSADTLVYFGDLQPVISAAWLTLQPRGLIVFTLERLDENAEAGFHLCPHGRYSHTESYIKSILQESGFGEITVTNETLRMEMGKPVEGLLVIAKKK
;
A
#
# COMPACT_ATOMS: atom_id res chain seq x y z
N MET A 1 -4.99 72.16 38.58
CA MET A 1 -4.25 71.34 37.59
C MET A 1 -4.77 69.92 37.75
N THR A 2 -5.88 69.61 37.06
CA THR A 2 -5.95 68.90 35.75
C THR A 2 -5.47 67.45 35.88
N SER A 3 -6.20 66.40 35.51
CA SER A 3 -7.54 66.22 34.95
C SER A 3 -7.86 64.72 35.02
N HIS A 4 -8.99 64.34 35.60
CA HIS A 4 -9.62 63.03 35.42
C HIS A 4 -10.63 63.14 34.26
N THR A 5 -10.70 62.13 33.41
CA THR A 5 -11.82 61.94 32.47
C THR A 5 -12.48 60.60 32.77
N GLU A 6 -13.54 60.70 33.58
CA GLU A 6 -14.72 59.85 33.48
C GLU A 6 -15.46 60.24 32.19
N THR A 7 -15.94 59.24 31.44
CA THR A 7 -17.19 59.35 30.67
C THR A 7 -17.70 57.94 30.42
N ASP A 8 -18.38 57.44 31.45
CA ASP A 8 -19.40 56.41 31.34
C ASP A 8 -20.75 57.15 31.35
N GLN A 9 -21.72 56.69 30.54
CA GLN A 9 -23.11 57.14 30.46
C GLN A 9 -23.41 58.57 29.95
N GLN A 10 -23.91 58.65 28.71
CA GLN A 10 -25.08 59.49 28.37
C GLN A 10 -25.77 58.99 27.10
N GLU A 11 -26.90 58.32 27.30
CA GLU A 11 -28.01 58.26 26.34
C GLU A 11 -28.49 59.70 26.03
N ASN A 12 -28.82 59.99 24.77
CA ASN A 12 -30.06 60.69 24.49
C ASN A 12 -30.49 60.47 23.03
N ASP A 13 -31.62 59.78 22.92
CA ASP A 13 -32.46 59.66 21.76
C ASP A 13 -32.93 61.02 21.22
N ALA A 14 -32.95 61.16 19.89
CA ALA A 14 -34.14 61.55 19.14
C ALA A 14 -33.83 61.67 17.64
N GLU A 15 -34.32 60.74 16.82
CA GLU A 15 -35.32 61.05 15.77
C GLU A 15 -35.80 59.76 15.07
N ASN A 16 -37.12 59.59 15.01
CA ASN A 16 -37.86 58.42 14.53
C ASN A 16 -37.38 57.82 13.20
N GLY A 17 -36.92 56.57 13.28
CA GLY A 17 -36.90 55.60 12.18
C GLY A 17 -36.58 54.23 12.76
N SER A 18 -37.41 53.22 12.50
CA SER A 18 -37.23 51.82 12.89
C SER A 18 -35.95 51.22 12.29
N GLY A 19 -34.78 51.55 12.85
CA GLY A 19 -33.48 51.10 12.37
C GLY A 19 -32.91 49.98 13.25
N VAL A 20 -32.53 48.88 12.61
CA VAL A 20 -31.82 47.75 13.24
C VAL A 20 -30.40 48.21 13.62
N THR A 21 -29.98 47.99 14.86
CA THR A 21 -28.61 48.29 15.32
C THR A 21 -27.57 47.36 14.66
N ILE A 22 -26.28 47.70 14.70
CA ILE A 22 -25.23 46.82 14.14
C ILE A 22 -25.23 45.45 14.85
N GLY A 23 -25.40 45.41 16.17
CA GLY A 23 -25.48 44.16 16.94
C GLY A 23 -26.71 43.31 16.57
N GLU A 24 -27.88 43.92 16.39
CA GLU A 24 -29.07 43.21 15.92
C GLU A 24 -28.92 42.74 14.48
N ALA A 25 -28.29 43.54 13.60
CA ALA A 25 -28.02 43.17 12.22
C ALA A 25 -27.06 41.98 12.16
N LEU A 26 -26.02 41.96 13.00
CA LEU A 26 -25.09 40.85 13.11
C LEU A 26 -25.81 39.57 13.55
N GLN A 27 -26.67 39.66 14.56
CA GLN A 27 -27.44 38.52 15.04
C GLN A 27 -28.35 37.95 13.94
N ILE A 28 -29.02 38.83 13.18
CA ILE A 28 -29.83 38.41 12.03
C ILE A 28 -28.94 37.74 10.97
N ALA A 29 -27.76 38.30 10.66
CA ALA A 29 -26.84 37.71 9.69
C ALA A 29 -26.39 36.30 10.12
N LEU A 30 -26.06 36.11 11.40
CA LEU A 30 -25.69 34.82 11.97
C LEU A 30 -26.83 33.81 11.88
N GLU A 31 -28.07 34.21 12.18
CA GLU A 31 -29.24 33.33 12.02
C GLU A 31 -29.46 32.92 10.55
N ARG A 32 -29.29 33.86 9.61
CA ARG A 32 -29.39 33.57 8.17
C ARG A 32 -28.28 32.60 7.74
N HIS A 33 -27.07 32.82 8.23
CA HIS A 33 -25.90 31.97 7.96
C HIS A 33 -26.12 30.55 8.48
N GLN A 34 -26.55 30.39 9.73
CA GLN A 34 -26.86 29.08 10.33
C GLN A 34 -27.96 28.31 9.57
N GLN A 35 -28.88 29.03 8.92
CA GLN A 35 -29.94 28.44 8.10
C GLN A 35 -29.51 28.17 6.65
N GLY A 36 -28.23 28.36 6.30
CA GLY A 36 -27.69 28.17 4.96
C GLY A 36 -28.12 29.26 3.97
N ARG A 37 -28.70 30.37 4.43
CA ARG A 37 -29.13 31.49 3.58
C ARG A 37 -27.95 32.43 3.33
N LEU A 38 -26.94 31.90 2.64
CA LEU A 38 -25.62 32.52 2.49
C LEU A 38 -25.68 33.89 1.81
N THR A 39 -26.44 34.03 0.73
CA THR A 39 -26.59 35.31 0.03
C THR A 39 -27.23 36.39 0.91
N GLU A 40 -28.22 36.02 1.73
CA GLU A 40 -28.86 36.96 2.66
C GLU A 40 -27.90 37.36 3.79
N ALA A 41 -27.17 36.39 4.36
CA ALA A 41 -26.18 36.66 5.40
C ALA A 41 -25.06 37.57 4.88
N GLN A 42 -24.52 37.27 3.68
CA GLN A 42 -23.50 38.07 3.01
C GLN A 42 -23.92 39.54 2.87
N LEU A 43 -25.12 39.79 2.32
CA LEU A 43 -25.63 41.15 2.13
C LEU A 43 -25.71 41.93 3.46
N ILE A 44 -26.06 41.25 4.55
CA ILE A 44 -26.16 41.88 5.87
C ILE A 44 -24.76 42.17 6.43
N TYR A 45 -23.81 41.24 6.31
CA TYR A 45 -22.42 41.48 6.72
C TYR A 45 -21.77 42.63 5.93
N GLU A 46 -21.96 42.67 4.61
CA GLU A 46 -21.50 43.78 3.76
C GLU A 46 -22.14 45.09 4.21
N ARG A 47 -23.43 45.08 4.56
CA ARG A 47 -24.11 46.28 5.06
C ARG A 47 -23.62 46.73 6.43
N ILE A 48 -23.24 45.80 7.31
CA ILE A 48 -22.57 46.13 8.57
C ILE A 48 -21.23 46.81 8.28
N LEU A 49 -20.45 46.28 7.34
CA LEU A 49 -19.14 46.81 6.96
C LEU A 49 -19.22 48.14 6.20
N ASP A 50 -20.29 48.42 5.46
CA ASP A 50 -20.57 49.76 4.90
C ASP A 50 -20.67 50.84 6.00
N LEU A 51 -21.25 50.47 7.15
CA LEU A 51 -21.49 51.36 8.28
C LEU A 51 -20.33 51.39 9.28
N ALA A 52 -19.64 50.25 9.44
CA ALA A 52 -18.51 50.05 10.34
C ALA A 52 -17.41 49.21 9.66
N PRO A 53 -16.56 49.83 8.81
CA PRO A 53 -15.51 49.11 8.06
C PRO A 53 -14.44 48.43 8.93
N GLU A 54 -14.33 48.82 10.20
CA GLU A 54 -13.33 48.27 11.14
C GLU A 54 -13.93 47.19 12.07
N TYR A 55 -15.13 46.68 11.76
CA TYR A 55 -15.80 45.66 12.58
C TYR A 55 -15.27 44.25 12.28
N ALA A 56 -14.23 43.83 13.01
CA ALA A 56 -13.50 42.58 12.81
C ALA A 56 -14.38 41.33 12.75
N GLU A 57 -15.43 41.27 13.57
CA GLU A 57 -16.37 40.16 13.64
C GLU A 57 -17.18 39.99 12.34
N ALA A 58 -17.67 41.08 11.74
CA ALA A 58 -18.36 41.01 10.46
C ALA A 58 -17.43 40.60 9.31
N HIS A 59 -16.17 41.04 9.33
CA HIS A 59 -15.16 40.54 8.38
C HIS A 59 -14.93 39.04 8.53
N HIS A 60 -14.78 38.54 9.76
CA HIS A 60 -14.59 37.11 10.02
C HIS A 60 -15.76 36.28 9.46
N PHE A 61 -17.01 36.63 9.81
CA PHE A 61 -18.17 35.88 9.34
C PHE A 61 -18.43 36.03 7.83
N LEU A 62 -18.18 37.20 7.25
CA LEU A 62 -18.22 37.38 5.79
C LEU A 62 -17.19 36.48 5.10
N GLY A 63 -15.99 36.36 5.67
CA GLY A 63 -14.98 35.41 5.21
C GLY A 63 -15.48 33.98 5.19
N LEU A 64 -16.11 33.52 6.28
CA LEU A 64 -16.70 32.18 6.35
C LEU A 64 -17.83 31.95 5.34
N VAL A 65 -18.71 32.94 5.12
CA VAL A 65 -19.76 32.85 4.09
C VAL A 65 -19.14 32.73 2.70
N LYS A 66 -18.05 33.45 2.44
CA LYS A 66 -17.33 33.40 1.16
C LYS A 66 -16.62 32.06 0.92
N VAL A 67 -16.09 31.42 1.96
CA VAL A 67 -15.62 30.03 1.88
C VAL A 67 -16.76 29.12 1.41
N GLN A 68 -17.93 29.23 2.06
CA GLN A 68 -19.10 28.39 1.75
C GLN A 68 -19.73 28.67 0.38
N SER A 69 -19.55 29.87 -0.18
CA SER A 69 -20.04 30.24 -1.51
C SER A 69 -19.00 30.02 -2.63
N GLY A 70 -17.77 29.61 -2.29
CA GLY A 70 -16.69 29.35 -3.25
C GLY A 70 -15.90 30.60 -3.69
N ASP A 71 -16.10 31.76 -3.05
CA ASP A 71 -15.30 32.97 -3.28
C ASP A 71 -14.00 32.92 -2.46
N ALA A 72 -13.01 32.19 -2.99
CA ALA A 72 -11.73 31.97 -2.30
C ALA A 72 -10.93 33.27 -2.06
N GLU A 73 -10.87 34.16 -3.04
CA GLU A 73 -10.13 35.44 -2.92
C GLU A 73 -10.76 36.31 -1.83
N GLY A 74 -12.08 36.48 -1.87
CA GLY A 74 -12.78 37.27 -0.90
C GLY A 74 -12.79 36.65 0.50
N ALA A 75 -12.77 35.32 0.61
CA ALA A 75 -12.66 34.63 1.89
C ALA A 75 -11.33 34.95 2.58
N GLU A 76 -10.21 34.81 1.87
CA GLU A 76 -8.89 35.12 2.42
C GLU A 76 -8.77 36.59 2.79
N GLU A 77 -9.22 37.50 1.92
CA GLU A 77 -9.17 38.94 2.16
C GLU A 77 -9.86 39.32 3.47
N ASN A 78 -11.08 38.80 3.68
CA ASN A 78 -11.89 39.11 4.85
C ASN A 78 -11.36 38.47 6.13
N LEU A 79 -10.90 37.21 6.08
CA LEU A 79 -10.29 36.55 7.24
C LEU A 79 -8.99 37.26 7.68
N ARG A 80 -8.14 37.65 6.72
CA ARG A 80 -6.93 38.44 7.03
C ARG A 80 -7.28 39.84 7.52
N GLN A 81 -8.35 40.46 7.02
CA GLN A 81 -8.80 41.76 7.52
C GLN A 81 -9.31 41.68 8.95
N ALA A 82 -10.05 40.63 9.32
CA ALA A 82 -10.46 40.38 10.70
C ALA A 82 -9.25 40.29 11.64
N ILE A 83 -8.21 39.54 11.25
CA ILE A 83 -6.96 39.41 12.01
C ILE A 83 -6.17 40.74 12.07
N ARG A 84 -6.16 41.55 11.00
CA ARG A 84 -5.51 42.86 11.02
C ARG A 84 -6.18 43.83 12.00
N LEU A 85 -7.51 43.78 12.08
CA LEU A 85 -8.31 44.62 12.96
C LEU A 85 -8.25 44.14 14.41
N ASP A 86 -8.24 42.83 14.63
CA ASP A 86 -8.03 42.20 15.93
C ASP A 86 -7.03 41.05 15.85
N PRO A 87 -5.72 41.32 16.09
CA PRO A 87 -4.68 40.29 16.08
C PRO A 87 -4.80 39.25 17.20
N ALA A 88 -5.68 39.44 18.18
CA ALA A 88 -5.95 38.47 19.24
C ALA A 88 -7.17 37.59 18.93
N TYR A 89 -7.76 37.71 17.73
CA TYR A 89 -8.97 36.99 17.37
C TYR A 89 -8.71 35.51 17.03
N VAL A 90 -8.69 34.68 18.08
CA VAL A 90 -8.40 33.23 18.03
C VAL A 90 -9.19 32.50 16.93
N ALA A 91 -10.50 32.76 16.83
CA ALA A 91 -11.35 32.10 15.85
C ALA A 91 -11.02 32.49 14.41
N ALA A 92 -10.58 33.73 14.16
CA ALA A 92 -10.19 34.17 12.82
C ALA A 92 -8.88 33.49 12.38
N HIS A 93 -7.89 33.36 13.27
CA HIS A 93 -6.67 32.59 13.01
C HIS A 93 -6.97 31.12 12.68
N ASN A 94 -7.76 30.43 13.51
CA ASN A 94 -8.10 29.02 13.24
C ASN A 94 -8.86 28.85 11.91
N ASN A 95 -9.81 29.74 11.59
CA ASN A 95 -10.56 29.64 10.35
C ASN A 95 -9.75 30.03 9.11
N LEU A 96 -8.82 30.98 9.22
CA LEU A 96 -7.84 31.23 8.16
C LEU A 96 -6.93 30.01 7.95
N GLY A 97 -6.49 29.36 9.04
CA GLY A 97 -5.77 28.09 8.97
C GLY A 97 -6.53 27.01 8.22
N ASN A 98 -7.82 26.79 8.56
CA ASN A 98 -8.69 25.83 7.88
C ASN A 98 -8.78 26.13 6.37
N PHE A 99 -9.05 27.39 6.03
CA PHE A 99 -9.12 27.83 4.63
C PHE A 99 -7.81 27.58 3.89
N LEU A 100 -6.67 27.94 4.47
CA LEU A 100 -5.35 27.74 3.86
C LEU A 100 -5.02 26.25 3.68
N GLN A 101 -5.41 25.41 4.64
CA GLN A 101 -5.26 23.95 4.54
C GLN A 101 -6.08 23.38 3.37
N GLU A 102 -7.33 23.82 3.19
CA GLU A 102 -8.16 23.43 2.03
C GLU A 102 -7.54 23.86 0.69
N GLN A 103 -6.81 24.97 0.66
CA GLN A 103 -6.05 25.43 -0.50
C GLN A 103 -4.67 24.74 -0.66
N GLY A 104 -4.31 23.79 0.21
CA GLY A 104 -3.02 23.09 0.20
C GLY A 104 -1.82 23.92 0.70
N ARG A 105 -2.05 25.10 1.28
CA ARG A 105 -1.02 26.00 1.83
C ARG A 105 -0.69 25.63 3.27
N LEU A 106 -0.14 24.43 3.46
CA LEU A 106 0.02 23.79 4.76
C LEU A 106 0.92 24.57 5.73
N ASP A 107 2.01 25.19 5.26
CA ASP A 107 2.93 25.96 6.12
C ASP A 107 2.28 27.24 6.68
N GLU A 108 1.46 27.91 5.86
CA GLU A 108 0.71 29.07 6.32
C GLU A 108 -0.41 28.64 7.27
N ALA A 109 -1.09 27.52 6.99
CA ALA A 109 -2.10 26.97 7.89
C ALA A 109 -1.50 26.62 9.27
N GLU A 110 -0.34 25.97 9.31
CA GLU A 110 0.41 25.69 10.55
C GLU A 110 0.68 26.99 11.32
N THR A 111 1.13 28.04 10.64
CA THR A 111 1.43 29.34 11.25
C THR A 111 0.19 29.91 11.95
N GLU A 112 -0.96 29.90 11.27
CA GLU A 112 -2.20 30.44 11.82
C GLU A 112 -2.74 29.59 12.98
N TYR A 113 -2.66 28.25 12.92
CA TYR A 113 -3.06 27.39 14.04
C TYR A 113 -2.16 27.58 15.26
N ARG A 114 -0.83 27.70 15.07
CA ARG A 114 0.10 28.01 16.17
C ARG A 114 -0.21 29.37 16.79
N GLN A 115 -0.59 30.35 15.98
CA GLN A 115 -1.01 31.66 16.48
C GLN A 115 -2.30 31.53 17.31
N ALA A 116 -3.31 30.80 16.83
CA ALA A 116 -4.53 30.52 17.59
C ALA A 116 -4.25 29.83 18.94
N ILE A 117 -3.37 28.82 18.96
CA ILE A 117 -2.94 28.13 20.19
C ILE A 117 -2.16 29.06 21.13
N SER A 118 -1.32 29.96 20.60
CA SER A 118 -0.57 30.91 21.42
C SER A 118 -1.48 31.91 22.13
N LEU A 119 -2.57 32.31 21.46
CA LEU A 119 -3.58 33.22 21.98
C LEU A 119 -4.54 32.52 22.95
N ASN A 120 -4.89 31.26 22.67
CA ASN A 120 -5.69 30.42 23.54
C ASN A 120 -5.15 28.97 23.58
N PRO A 121 -4.32 28.63 24.58
CA PRO A 121 -3.76 27.28 24.72
C PRO A 121 -4.79 26.18 24.98
N GLU A 122 -6.02 26.53 25.35
CA GLU A 122 -7.12 25.60 25.63
C GLU A 122 -8.05 25.39 24.43
N PHE A 123 -7.73 25.94 23.26
CA PHE A 123 -8.57 25.79 22.07
C PHE A 123 -8.34 24.45 21.37
N ALA A 124 -9.14 23.44 21.71
CA ALA A 124 -9.01 22.07 21.24
C ALA A 124 -9.01 21.93 19.70
N ASP A 125 -9.86 22.69 18.99
CA ASP A 125 -9.94 22.66 17.52
C ASP A 125 -8.61 23.04 16.86
N ALA A 126 -7.95 24.08 17.36
CA ALA A 126 -6.67 24.51 16.81
C ALA A 126 -5.55 23.47 17.03
N HIS A 127 -5.56 22.78 18.18
CA HIS A 127 -4.65 21.65 18.44
C HIS A 127 -4.93 20.47 17.50
N ASN A 128 -6.20 20.11 17.29
CA ASN A 128 -6.59 19.05 16.34
C ASN A 128 -6.15 19.40 14.90
N ASN A 129 -6.43 20.63 14.46
CA ASN A 129 -6.15 21.05 13.09
C ASN A 129 -4.64 21.17 12.82
N LEU A 130 -3.87 21.69 13.80
CA LEU A 130 -2.40 21.65 13.75
C LEU A 130 -1.90 20.20 13.65
N GLY A 131 -2.43 19.30 14.48
CA GLY A 131 -2.09 17.88 14.44
C GLY A 131 -2.37 17.23 13.08
N ALA A 132 -3.51 17.55 12.46
CA ALA A 132 -3.85 17.07 11.14
C ALA A 132 -2.89 17.58 10.05
N VAL A 133 -2.48 18.85 10.10
CA VAL A 133 -1.49 19.41 9.16
C VAL A 133 -0.13 18.74 9.32
N LEU A 134 0.35 18.58 10.55
CA LEU A 134 1.63 17.93 10.82
C LEU A 134 1.64 16.47 10.37
N LYS A 135 0.53 15.76 10.56
CA LYS A 135 0.31 14.40 10.05
C LYS A 135 0.42 14.35 8.52
N ASN A 136 -0.24 15.28 7.81
CA ASN A 136 -0.19 15.35 6.34
C ASN A 136 1.21 15.71 5.80
N GLN A 137 2.06 16.34 6.62
CA GLN A 137 3.47 16.60 6.34
C GLN A 137 4.40 15.46 6.79
N GLU A 138 3.86 14.32 7.24
CA GLU A 138 4.60 13.17 7.78
C GLU A 138 5.48 13.51 9.01
N ARG A 139 5.14 14.59 9.74
CA ARG A 139 5.82 15.02 10.96
C ARG A 139 5.16 14.41 12.20
N TRP A 140 5.18 13.09 12.27
CA TRP A 140 4.47 12.29 13.28
C TRP A 140 4.84 12.66 14.72
N ASP A 141 6.14 12.86 14.99
CA ASP A 141 6.66 13.21 16.32
C ASP A 141 6.15 14.58 16.81
N ASP A 142 5.93 15.53 15.89
CA ASP A 142 5.36 16.85 16.20
C ASP A 142 3.83 16.79 16.35
N ALA A 143 3.17 15.92 15.59
CA ALA A 143 1.71 15.79 15.55
C ALA A 143 1.12 15.14 16.82
N GLU A 144 1.79 14.13 17.36
CA GLU A 144 1.30 13.39 18.53
C GLU A 144 1.02 14.28 19.76
N PRO A 145 1.95 15.13 20.25
CA PRO A 145 1.71 15.91 21.46
C PRO A 145 0.55 16.91 21.30
N VAL A 146 0.35 17.49 20.12
CA VAL A 146 -0.76 18.42 19.88
C VAL A 146 -2.09 17.68 19.76
N LEU A 147 -2.14 16.50 19.13
CA LEU A 147 -3.35 15.68 19.07
C LEU A 147 -3.75 15.14 20.45
N ARG A 148 -2.78 14.69 21.25
CA ARG A 148 -3.04 14.31 22.65
C ARG A 148 -3.61 15.49 23.43
N ARG A 149 -3.06 16.69 23.25
CA ARG A 149 -3.57 17.89 23.91
C ARG A 149 -5.01 18.21 23.50
N ALA A 150 -5.37 18.05 22.23
CA ALA A 150 -6.75 18.22 21.76
C ALA A 150 -7.72 17.26 22.48
N VAL A 151 -7.36 15.97 22.58
CA VAL A 151 -8.17 14.94 23.27
C VAL A 151 -8.23 15.19 24.79
N GLU A 152 -7.15 15.66 25.41
CA GLU A 152 -7.14 16.04 26.83
C GLU A 152 -8.08 17.22 27.13
N LEU A 153 -8.04 18.25 26.27
CA LEU A 153 -8.88 19.44 26.39
C LEU A 153 -10.35 19.11 26.15
N GLN A 154 -10.62 18.24 25.17
CA GLN A 154 -11.95 17.85 24.79
C GLN A 154 -12.04 16.34 24.50
N PRO A 155 -12.36 15.51 25.51
CA PRO A 155 -12.42 14.05 25.37
C PRO A 155 -13.50 13.53 24.40
N ASP A 156 -14.50 14.35 24.03
CA ASP A 156 -15.54 14.01 23.07
C ASP A 156 -15.28 14.56 21.65
N HIS A 157 -14.06 15.07 21.38
CA HIS A 157 -13.66 15.57 20.08
C HIS A 157 -13.36 14.41 19.11
N PHE A 158 -14.39 13.95 18.38
CA PHE A 158 -14.29 12.76 17.54
C PHE A 158 -13.25 12.88 16.40
N GLN A 159 -12.96 14.08 15.89
CA GLN A 159 -11.93 14.29 14.85
C GLN A 159 -10.52 14.16 15.46
N ALA A 160 -10.30 14.71 16.64
CA ALA A 160 -9.04 14.56 17.37
C ALA A 160 -8.78 13.11 17.76
N LEU A 161 -9.81 12.40 18.25
CA LEU A 161 -9.75 10.97 18.54
C LEU A 161 -9.40 10.15 17.29
N ASN A 162 -10.04 10.42 16.15
CA ASN A 162 -9.71 9.76 14.88
C ASN A 162 -8.27 10.04 14.44
N ASN A 163 -7.85 11.31 14.45
CA ASN A 163 -6.50 11.70 14.04
C ASN A 163 -5.42 11.08 14.92
N LEU A 164 -5.60 11.07 16.24
CA LEU A 164 -4.68 10.42 17.16
C LEU A 164 -4.69 8.89 16.98
N GLY A 165 -5.87 8.29 16.79
CA GLY A 165 -6.00 6.85 16.53
C GLY A 165 -5.27 6.41 15.26
N VAL A 166 -5.38 7.18 14.17
CA VAL A 166 -4.62 6.93 12.93
C VAL A 166 -3.11 7.05 13.18
N LEU A 167 -2.66 8.08 13.91
CA LEU A 167 -1.25 8.25 14.22
C LEU A 167 -0.69 7.07 15.03
N LEU A 168 -1.42 6.61 16.05
CA LEU A 168 -0.99 5.46 16.87
C LEU A 168 -0.95 4.15 16.09
N LYS A 169 -1.86 3.97 15.11
CA LYS A 169 -1.80 2.85 14.16
C LYS A 169 -0.48 2.86 13.39
N GLU A 170 -0.06 4.00 12.84
CA GLU A 170 1.20 4.11 12.08
C GLU A 170 2.43 3.86 12.97
N GLN A 171 2.35 4.19 14.27
CA GLN A 171 3.39 3.88 15.25
C GLN A 171 3.35 2.41 15.75
N GLY A 172 2.34 1.62 15.35
CA GLY A 172 2.17 0.22 15.74
C GLY A 172 1.45 -0.02 17.08
N ASP A 173 0.98 1.02 17.77
CA ASP A 173 0.17 0.88 18.99
C ASP A 173 -1.30 0.64 18.63
N LEU A 174 -1.56 -0.56 18.09
CA LEU A 174 -2.85 -0.95 17.52
C LEU A 174 -3.98 -0.99 18.57
N GLU A 175 -3.69 -1.38 19.82
CA GLU A 175 -4.72 -1.41 20.86
C GLU A 175 -5.12 0.00 21.31
N ALA A 176 -4.17 0.92 21.47
CA ALA A 176 -4.50 2.31 21.77
C ALA A 176 -5.26 2.97 20.61
N ALA A 177 -4.84 2.71 19.37
CA ALA A 177 -5.54 3.17 18.17
C ALA A 177 -7.00 2.67 18.14
N ARG A 178 -7.22 1.38 18.41
CA ARG A 178 -8.55 0.76 18.45
C ARG A 178 -9.45 1.47 19.45
N GLN A 179 -8.98 1.77 20.66
CA GLN A 179 -9.82 2.43 21.68
C GLN A 179 -10.27 3.82 21.24
N LEU A 180 -9.34 4.63 20.71
CA LEU A 180 -9.64 5.98 20.25
C LEU A 180 -10.61 5.99 19.05
N LEU A 181 -10.39 5.10 18.08
CA LEU A 181 -11.22 5.00 16.89
C LEU A 181 -12.63 4.46 17.22
N LEU A 182 -12.73 3.51 18.15
CA LEU A 182 -14.01 3.05 18.67
C LEU A 182 -14.77 4.21 19.31
N GLN A 183 -14.12 4.96 20.21
CA GLN A 183 -14.71 6.12 20.86
C GLN A 183 -15.16 7.19 19.84
N ALA A 184 -14.34 7.51 18.83
CA ALA A 184 -14.71 8.43 17.76
C ALA A 184 -15.96 7.95 16.99
N SER A 185 -16.03 6.65 16.68
CA SER A 185 -17.15 6.05 15.96
C SER A 185 -18.44 5.97 16.76
N ASP A 186 -18.35 5.85 18.09
CA ASP A 186 -19.48 5.87 19.02
C ASP A 186 -20.03 7.29 19.21
N LEU A 187 -19.15 8.29 19.31
CA LEU A 187 -19.52 9.70 19.44
C LEU A 187 -20.18 10.23 18.17
N LYS A 188 -19.67 9.84 16.99
CA LYS A 188 -20.20 10.27 15.69
C LYS A 188 -20.48 9.07 14.78
N PRO A 189 -21.66 8.42 14.91
CA PRO A 189 -22.01 7.23 14.14
C PRO A 189 -22.25 7.43 12.64
N ASP A 190 -22.03 8.58 12.06
CA ASP A 190 -22.09 8.85 10.61
C ASP A 190 -20.72 9.29 10.07
N PHE A 191 -19.70 9.38 10.92
CA PHE A 191 -18.34 9.67 10.50
C PHE A 191 -17.68 8.41 9.92
N ALA A 192 -17.84 8.23 8.60
CA ALA A 192 -17.38 7.05 7.88
C ALA A 192 -15.87 6.81 8.01
N GLU A 193 -15.07 7.88 8.06
CA GLU A 193 -13.61 7.81 8.20
C GLU A 193 -13.17 7.09 9.48
N ALA A 194 -13.73 7.44 10.65
CA ALA A 194 -13.38 6.77 11.91
C ALA A 194 -13.69 5.27 11.88
N ARG A 195 -14.78 4.86 11.23
CA ARG A 195 -15.11 3.45 11.05
C ARG A 195 -14.21 2.73 10.07
N HIS A 196 -13.86 3.40 8.97
CA HIS A 196 -12.90 2.89 8.01
C HIS A 196 -11.59 2.58 8.72
N ASN A 197 -11.05 3.56 9.44
CA ASN A 197 -9.81 3.43 10.19
C ASN A 197 -9.90 2.36 11.30
N LEU A 198 -11.02 2.28 12.03
CA LEU A 198 -11.27 1.23 13.00
C LEU A 198 -11.21 -0.16 12.36
N GLY A 199 -11.85 -0.32 11.19
CA GLY A 199 -11.82 -1.57 10.43
C GLY A 199 -10.41 -2.01 10.04
N LEU A 200 -9.55 -1.07 9.62
CA LEU A 200 -8.15 -1.35 9.33
C LEU A 200 -7.36 -1.81 10.55
N VAL A 201 -7.57 -1.16 11.71
CA VAL A 201 -6.89 -1.54 12.96
C VAL A 201 -7.37 -2.92 13.43
N LEU A 202 -8.66 -3.21 13.34
CA LEU A 202 -9.21 -4.52 13.71
C LEU A 202 -8.66 -5.64 12.82
N ALA A 203 -8.52 -5.39 11.51
CA ALA A 203 -7.89 -6.33 10.59
C ALA A 203 -6.41 -6.56 10.93
N ALA A 204 -5.66 -5.50 11.27
CA ALA A 204 -4.27 -5.63 11.71
C ALA A 204 -4.12 -6.41 13.03
N LEU A 205 -5.14 -6.35 13.90
CA LEU A 205 -5.23 -7.16 15.12
C LEU A 205 -5.72 -8.60 14.88
N GLY A 206 -6.10 -8.95 13.64
CA GLY A 206 -6.63 -10.26 13.26
C GLY A 206 -8.12 -10.47 13.59
N ASP A 207 -8.83 -9.45 14.08
CA ASP A 207 -10.27 -9.50 14.32
C ASP A 207 -11.04 -9.19 13.03
N TYR A 208 -10.98 -10.14 12.09
CA TYR A 208 -11.53 -9.96 10.75
C TYR A 208 -13.06 -9.81 10.71
N GLU A 209 -13.77 -10.43 11.65
CA GLU A 209 -15.23 -10.31 11.76
C GLU A 209 -15.63 -8.88 12.15
N ALA A 210 -14.99 -8.33 13.18
CA ALA A 210 -15.24 -6.96 13.59
C ALA A 210 -14.76 -5.95 12.53
N ALA A 211 -13.64 -6.23 11.85
CA ALA A 211 -13.11 -5.41 10.77
C ALA A 211 -14.10 -5.27 9.61
N GLU A 212 -14.66 -6.40 9.14
CA GLU A 212 -15.67 -6.42 8.09
C GLU A 212 -16.90 -5.59 8.50
N ALA A 213 -17.43 -5.83 9.70
CA ALA A 213 -18.60 -5.09 10.20
C ALA A 213 -18.36 -3.58 10.33
N ALA A 214 -17.14 -3.15 10.68
CA ALA A 214 -16.77 -1.74 10.75
C ALA A 214 -16.69 -1.12 9.34
N LEU A 215 -16.04 -1.80 8.39
CA LEU A 215 -15.89 -1.33 7.01
C LEU A 215 -17.23 -1.32 6.25
N GLU A 216 -18.13 -2.27 6.48
CA GLU A 216 -19.48 -2.25 5.90
C GLU A 216 -20.26 -0.99 6.30
N LYS A 217 -20.08 -0.50 7.53
CA LYS A 217 -20.66 0.76 8.00
C LYS A 217 -19.89 1.99 7.52
N ALA A 218 -18.73 1.81 6.90
CA ALA A 218 -17.87 2.86 6.38
C ALA A 218 -17.93 3.01 4.86
N VAL A 219 -18.81 2.28 4.15
CA VAL A 219 -18.85 2.28 2.67
C VAL A 219 -19.03 3.68 2.05
N ALA A 220 -19.62 4.63 2.79
CA ALA A 220 -19.74 6.03 2.36
C ALA A 220 -18.38 6.76 2.28
N TYR A 221 -17.32 6.22 2.87
CA TYR A 221 -15.96 6.77 2.81
C TYR A 221 -15.35 6.66 1.41
N GLY A 222 -15.79 5.69 0.59
CA GLY A 222 -15.42 5.59 -0.82
C GLY A 222 -14.74 4.29 -1.23
N VAL A 223 -14.03 4.36 -2.36
CA VAL A 223 -13.41 3.23 -3.08
C VAL A 223 -12.52 2.38 -2.16
N ASP A 224 -11.68 3.02 -1.36
CA ASP A 224 -10.72 2.36 -0.46
C ASP A 224 -11.39 1.40 0.53
N THR A 225 -12.60 1.72 0.99
CA THR A 225 -13.34 0.84 1.90
C THR A 225 -13.70 -0.48 1.23
N TYR A 226 -14.10 -0.43 -0.05
CA TYR A 226 -14.39 -1.63 -0.81
C TYR A 226 -13.14 -2.44 -1.15
N VAL A 227 -12.02 -1.78 -1.46
CA VAL A 227 -10.72 -2.43 -1.65
C VAL A 227 -10.30 -3.15 -0.36
N ASN A 228 -10.41 -2.50 0.80
CA ASN A 228 -10.05 -3.11 2.09
C ASN A 228 -10.97 -4.27 2.49
N LEU A 229 -12.29 -4.16 2.26
CA LEU A 229 -13.21 -5.30 2.40
C LEU A 229 -12.81 -6.46 1.49
N CYS A 230 -12.48 -6.17 0.23
CA CYS A 230 -12.03 -7.17 -0.73
C CYS A 230 -10.75 -7.89 -0.24
N SER A 231 -9.77 -7.13 0.27
CA SER A 231 -8.52 -7.65 0.82
C SER A 231 -8.76 -8.57 2.03
N ILE A 232 -9.52 -8.13 3.03
CA ILE A 232 -9.80 -8.90 4.26
C ILE A 232 -10.56 -10.20 3.94
N LEU A 233 -11.53 -10.16 3.03
CA LEU A 233 -12.29 -11.34 2.61
C LEU A 233 -11.40 -12.32 1.83
N ARG A 234 -10.44 -11.81 1.05
CA ARG A 234 -9.47 -12.63 0.32
C ARG A 234 -8.56 -13.39 1.28
N GLU A 235 -8.05 -12.74 2.33
CA GLU A 235 -7.21 -13.41 3.35
C GLU A 235 -7.95 -14.54 4.08
N GLN A 236 -9.29 -14.44 4.18
CA GLN A 236 -10.15 -15.51 4.70
C GLN A 236 -10.58 -16.55 3.65
N ALA A 237 -10.02 -16.51 2.43
CA ALA A 237 -10.40 -17.33 1.28
C ALA A 237 -11.91 -17.22 0.88
N ARG A 238 -12.60 -16.16 1.29
CA ARG A 238 -14.00 -15.86 0.93
C ARG A 238 -14.08 -15.15 -0.43
N PHE A 239 -13.50 -15.76 -1.47
CA PHE A 239 -13.31 -15.14 -2.79
C PHE A 239 -14.60 -14.64 -3.45
N ALA A 240 -15.70 -15.39 -3.31
CA ALA A 240 -16.98 -15.01 -3.91
C ALA A 240 -17.53 -13.69 -3.34
N GLU A 241 -17.26 -13.39 -2.07
CA GLU A 241 -17.67 -12.15 -1.43
C GLU A 241 -16.68 -11.04 -1.74
N ALA A 242 -15.38 -11.33 -1.65
CA ALA A 242 -14.31 -10.40 -2.02
C ALA A 242 -14.50 -9.83 -3.44
N ILE A 243 -14.78 -10.70 -4.43
CA ILE A 243 -15.07 -10.30 -5.81
C ILE A 243 -16.23 -9.30 -5.90
N LYS A 244 -17.28 -9.44 -5.07
CA LYS A 244 -18.40 -8.48 -5.05
C LYS A 244 -17.93 -7.10 -4.59
N HIS A 245 -17.08 -7.03 -3.57
CA HIS A 245 -16.56 -5.74 -3.07
C HIS A 245 -15.59 -5.10 -4.06
N CYS A 246 -14.70 -5.88 -4.67
CA CYS A 246 -13.84 -5.38 -5.74
C CYS A 246 -14.64 -4.84 -6.94
N ARG A 247 -15.74 -5.49 -7.34
CA ARG A 247 -16.65 -4.96 -8.38
C ARG A 247 -17.36 -3.67 -7.95
N LYS A 248 -17.69 -3.50 -6.66
CA LYS A 248 -18.24 -2.23 -6.13
C LYS A 248 -17.20 -1.11 -6.16
N ALA A 249 -15.95 -1.40 -5.83
CA ALA A 249 -14.85 -0.45 -5.98
C ALA A 249 -14.73 0.04 -7.44
N LEU A 250 -14.70 -0.90 -8.40
CA LEU A 250 -14.61 -0.58 -9.83
C LEU A 250 -15.87 0.10 -10.40
N ALA A 251 -17.02 -0.04 -9.75
CA ALA A 251 -18.23 0.70 -10.13
C ALA A 251 -18.16 2.18 -9.71
N LEU A 252 -17.40 2.50 -8.67
CA LEU A 252 -17.15 3.86 -8.20
C LEU A 252 -15.97 4.50 -8.93
N ASP A 253 -14.90 3.73 -9.13
CA ASP A 253 -13.69 4.12 -9.85
C ASP A 253 -13.22 2.96 -10.75
N PRO A 254 -13.57 2.97 -12.05
CA PRO A 254 -13.18 1.93 -13.00
C PRO A 254 -11.68 1.72 -13.15
N ASP A 255 -10.86 2.72 -12.82
CA ASP A 255 -9.42 2.72 -13.04
C ASP A 255 -8.64 2.47 -11.74
N CYS A 256 -9.33 2.13 -10.64
CA CYS A 256 -8.73 1.76 -9.36
C CYS A 256 -7.85 0.50 -9.50
N CYS A 257 -6.53 0.71 -9.59
CA CYS A 257 -5.55 -0.34 -9.85
C CYS A 257 -5.50 -1.42 -8.76
N ASP A 258 -5.69 -1.05 -7.48
CA ASP A 258 -5.78 -2.03 -6.40
C ASP A 258 -6.97 -2.96 -6.56
N ALA A 259 -8.14 -2.42 -6.94
CA ALA A 259 -9.32 -3.23 -7.20
C ALA A 259 -9.15 -4.12 -8.43
N LEU A 260 -8.50 -3.63 -9.50
CA LEU A 260 -8.16 -4.43 -10.68
C LEU A 260 -7.20 -5.57 -10.32
N HIS A 261 -6.17 -5.29 -9.52
CA HIS A 261 -5.22 -6.29 -9.04
C HIS A 261 -5.92 -7.40 -8.25
N HIS A 262 -6.68 -7.02 -7.22
CA HIS A 262 -7.39 -7.98 -6.37
C HIS A 262 -8.41 -8.79 -7.18
N LEU A 263 -9.20 -8.15 -8.03
CA LEU A 263 -10.21 -8.82 -8.84
C LEU A 263 -9.57 -9.82 -9.83
N GLY A 264 -8.56 -9.38 -10.59
CA GLY A 264 -7.88 -10.22 -11.57
C GLY A 264 -7.27 -11.47 -10.92
N MET A 265 -6.59 -11.31 -9.79
CA MET A 265 -5.99 -12.42 -9.05
C MET A 265 -7.03 -13.42 -8.51
N MET A 266 -8.16 -12.93 -7.98
CA MET A 266 -9.20 -13.84 -7.47
C MET A 266 -9.99 -14.53 -8.58
N LEU A 267 -10.23 -13.86 -9.70
CA LEU A 267 -10.85 -14.48 -10.87
C LEU A 267 -9.96 -15.60 -11.41
N GLU A 268 -8.64 -15.36 -11.49
CA GLU A 268 -7.65 -16.38 -11.86
C GLU A 268 -7.70 -17.57 -10.89
N ALA A 269 -7.55 -17.32 -9.58
CA ALA A 269 -7.53 -18.37 -8.55
C ALA A 269 -8.84 -19.19 -8.48
N THR A 270 -9.97 -18.61 -8.89
CA THR A 270 -11.27 -19.28 -8.95
C THR A 270 -11.58 -19.91 -10.32
N GLY A 271 -10.63 -19.88 -11.26
CA GLY A 271 -10.73 -20.50 -12.58
C GLY A 271 -11.54 -19.70 -13.62
N GLN A 272 -11.91 -18.46 -13.31
CA GLN A 272 -12.61 -17.53 -14.22
C GLN A 272 -11.60 -16.81 -15.14
N VAL A 273 -10.78 -17.60 -15.84
CA VAL A 273 -9.57 -17.13 -16.55
C VAL A 273 -9.88 -16.09 -17.64
N GLU A 274 -10.96 -16.28 -18.42
CA GLU A 274 -11.33 -15.31 -19.47
C GLU A 274 -11.74 -13.95 -18.89
N GLU A 275 -12.46 -13.95 -17.76
CA GLU A 275 -12.82 -12.72 -17.07
C GLU A 275 -11.58 -12.04 -16.47
N ALA A 276 -10.67 -12.83 -15.87
CA ALA A 276 -9.38 -12.33 -15.38
C ALA A 276 -8.57 -11.66 -16.52
N ALA A 277 -8.51 -12.27 -17.70
CA ALA A 277 -7.87 -11.67 -18.88
C ALA A 277 -8.52 -10.33 -19.29
N GLY A 278 -9.84 -10.19 -19.14
CA GLY A 278 -10.55 -8.92 -19.33
C GLY A 278 -10.10 -7.84 -18.34
N VAL A 279 -10.00 -8.19 -17.05
CA VAL A 279 -9.54 -7.28 -15.99
C VAL A 279 -8.09 -6.86 -16.20
N PHE A 280 -7.18 -7.80 -16.49
CA PHE A 280 -5.78 -7.46 -16.76
C PHE A 280 -5.61 -6.62 -18.03
N ARG A 281 -6.46 -6.81 -19.03
CA ARG A 281 -6.48 -5.96 -20.22
C ARG A 281 -6.84 -4.52 -19.88
N HIS A 282 -7.92 -4.33 -19.11
CA HIS A 282 -8.28 -2.99 -18.63
C HIS A 282 -7.13 -2.37 -17.82
N TRP A 283 -6.50 -3.14 -16.93
CA TRP A 283 -5.34 -2.63 -16.17
C TRP A 283 -4.17 -2.23 -17.09
N THR A 284 -3.89 -2.96 -18.16
CA THR A 284 -2.87 -2.52 -19.15
C THR A 284 -3.28 -1.29 -19.96
N GLU A 285 -4.56 -0.94 -20.03
CA GLU A 285 -5.02 0.31 -20.65
C GLU A 285 -4.81 1.51 -19.71
N VAL A 286 -5.04 1.31 -18.41
CA VAL A 286 -4.82 2.32 -17.36
C VAL A 286 -3.32 2.54 -17.09
N GLU A 287 -2.56 1.46 -16.96
CA GLU A 287 -1.11 1.47 -16.73
C GLU A 287 -0.36 0.65 -17.79
N PRO A 288 -0.10 1.23 -18.99
CA PRO A 288 0.51 0.52 -20.10
C PRO A 288 1.92 0.01 -19.86
N ASP A 289 2.60 0.39 -18.78
CA ASP A 289 3.96 -0.08 -18.45
C ASP A 289 3.99 -1.02 -17.22
N ASN A 290 2.83 -1.32 -16.62
CA ASN A 290 2.75 -2.22 -15.48
C ASN A 290 3.18 -3.65 -15.89
N PRO A 291 4.30 -4.19 -15.33
CA PRO A 291 4.82 -5.48 -15.75
C PRO A 291 3.94 -6.64 -15.28
N PHE A 292 3.27 -6.47 -14.14
CA PHE A 292 2.39 -7.47 -13.56
C PHE A 292 1.14 -7.65 -14.40
N ALA A 293 0.46 -6.55 -14.73
CA ALA A 293 -0.73 -6.58 -15.58
C ALA A 293 -0.45 -7.21 -16.95
N LYS A 294 0.66 -6.83 -17.61
CA LYS A 294 1.08 -7.40 -18.90
C LYS A 294 1.33 -8.90 -18.83
N HIS A 295 2.10 -9.35 -17.83
CA HIS A 295 2.46 -10.76 -17.68
C HIS A 295 1.23 -11.61 -17.37
N MET A 296 0.36 -11.15 -16.47
CA MET A 296 -0.87 -11.85 -16.13
C MET A 296 -1.89 -11.82 -17.29
N LEU A 297 -1.94 -10.76 -18.10
CA LEU A 297 -2.73 -10.75 -19.33
C LEU A 297 -2.25 -11.81 -20.32
N ALA A 298 -0.94 -11.93 -20.55
CA ALA A 298 -0.38 -12.97 -21.41
C ALA A 298 -0.71 -14.38 -20.88
N ALA A 299 -0.57 -14.58 -19.57
CA ALA A 299 -0.88 -15.82 -18.89
C ALA A 299 -2.36 -16.24 -19.00
N CYS A 300 -3.29 -15.32 -18.73
CA CYS A 300 -4.72 -15.63 -18.76
C CYS A 300 -5.29 -15.68 -20.20
N SER A 301 -4.78 -14.85 -21.12
CA SER A 301 -5.29 -14.80 -22.50
C SER A 301 -4.67 -15.84 -23.43
N GLY A 302 -3.52 -16.41 -23.06
CA GLY A 302 -2.74 -17.32 -23.92
C GLY A 302 -2.18 -16.66 -25.18
N LYS A 303 -2.09 -15.33 -25.23
CA LYS A 303 -1.59 -14.54 -26.37
C LYS A 303 -0.31 -13.82 -26.00
N GLU A 304 0.53 -13.57 -27.00
CA GLU A 304 1.80 -12.82 -26.83
C GLU A 304 2.68 -13.41 -25.71
N ILE A 305 2.63 -14.74 -25.54
CA ILE A 305 3.34 -15.44 -24.47
C ILE A 305 4.85 -15.20 -24.65
N PRO A 306 5.52 -14.57 -23.69
CA PRO A 306 6.95 -14.33 -23.80
C PRO A 306 7.72 -15.65 -23.65
N MET A 307 8.97 -15.69 -24.13
CA MET A 307 9.82 -16.89 -23.95
C MET A 307 10.24 -17.10 -22.50
N ARG A 308 10.21 -16.04 -21.69
CA ARG A 308 10.37 -16.06 -20.24
C ARG A 308 9.70 -14.84 -19.64
N ALA A 309 9.41 -14.88 -18.35
CA ALA A 309 8.96 -13.71 -17.62
C ALA A 309 10.02 -12.59 -17.70
N THR A 310 9.56 -11.34 -17.82
CA THR A 310 10.48 -10.19 -17.92
C THR A 310 11.19 -9.93 -16.60
N ASP A 311 12.38 -9.34 -16.66
CA ASP A 311 13.14 -8.98 -15.46
C ASP A 311 12.33 -8.05 -14.55
N HIS A 312 11.62 -7.09 -15.14
CA HIS A 312 10.79 -6.14 -14.41
C HIS A 312 9.62 -6.84 -13.70
N TYR A 313 8.97 -7.83 -14.34
CA TYR A 313 7.93 -8.62 -13.69
C TYR A 313 8.47 -9.42 -12.50
N VAL A 314 9.53 -10.20 -12.71
CA VAL A 314 10.11 -11.06 -11.68
C VAL A 314 10.62 -10.21 -10.51
N GLN A 315 11.34 -9.12 -10.79
CA GLN A 315 11.86 -8.25 -9.75
C GLN A 315 10.73 -7.61 -8.94
N SER A 316 9.70 -7.03 -9.59
CA SER A 316 8.58 -6.39 -8.91
C SER A 316 7.76 -7.38 -8.08
N LEU A 317 7.54 -8.59 -8.60
CA LEU A 317 6.84 -9.65 -7.88
C LEU A 317 7.57 -10.00 -6.57
N PHE A 318 8.86 -10.32 -6.65
CA PHE A 318 9.61 -10.77 -5.47
C PHE A 318 10.00 -9.62 -4.53
N ASP A 319 10.21 -8.40 -5.03
CA ASP A 319 10.42 -7.22 -4.17
C ASP A 319 9.16 -6.88 -3.35
N SER A 320 7.96 -7.22 -3.82
CA SER A 320 6.71 -7.06 -3.05
C SER A 320 6.50 -8.20 -2.04
N PHE A 321 6.94 -9.42 -2.34
CA PHE A 321 6.81 -10.56 -1.42
C PHE A 321 7.88 -10.62 -0.33
N ALA A 322 9.08 -10.07 -0.55
CA ALA A 322 10.22 -10.24 0.36
C ALA A 322 9.92 -10.01 1.86
N PRO A 323 9.09 -9.03 2.28
CA PRO A 323 8.77 -8.84 3.70
C PRO A 323 7.96 -9.98 4.33
N THR A 324 7.10 -10.65 3.56
CA THR A 324 6.15 -11.68 4.04
C THR A 324 6.43 -13.07 3.44
N PHE A 325 7.57 -13.23 2.75
CA PHE A 325 7.83 -14.40 1.92
C PHE A 325 7.81 -15.70 2.74
N GLU A 326 8.50 -15.74 3.88
CA GLU A 326 8.59 -16.96 4.69
C GLU A 326 7.26 -17.30 5.36
N GLU A 327 6.53 -16.30 5.88
CA GLU A 327 5.18 -16.49 6.45
C GLU A 327 4.21 -17.09 5.43
N ARG A 328 4.29 -16.65 4.17
CA ARG A 328 3.47 -17.21 3.08
C ARG A 328 3.81 -18.67 2.77
N LEU A 329 5.04 -19.11 3.01
CA LEU A 329 5.43 -20.50 2.76
C LEU A 329 4.91 -21.48 3.83
N GLU A 330 4.67 -21.02 5.06
CA GLU A 330 4.16 -21.88 6.15
C GLU A 330 2.82 -22.53 5.78
N GLY A 331 1.97 -21.84 5.02
CA GLY A 331 0.69 -22.35 4.52
C GLY A 331 0.76 -23.24 3.28
N LEU A 332 1.94 -23.44 2.68
CA LEU A 332 2.10 -24.12 1.39
C LEU A 332 2.76 -25.49 1.50
N GLU A 333 3.11 -25.98 2.70
CA GLU A 333 3.90 -27.22 2.87
C GLU A 333 5.11 -27.28 1.91
N TYR A 334 5.79 -26.13 1.76
CA TYR A 334 6.80 -25.92 0.74
C TYR A 334 8.03 -26.80 0.95
N CYS A 335 8.36 -27.69 0.00
CA CYS A 335 9.42 -28.69 0.18
C CYS A 335 10.45 -28.76 -0.96
N ALA A 336 10.35 -27.93 -2.00
CA ALA A 336 11.28 -27.96 -3.14
C ALA A 336 12.78 -27.88 -2.75
N PRO A 337 13.22 -27.02 -1.80
CA PRO A 337 14.61 -27.02 -1.34
C PRO A 337 15.06 -28.36 -0.74
N GLN A 338 14.18 -29.01 0.03
CA GLN A 338 14.47 -30.30 0.66
C GLN A 338 14.56 -31.41 -0.39
N VAL A 339 13.61 -31.44 -1.33
CA VAL A 339 13.60 -32.39 -2.46
C VAL A 339 14.89 -32.31 -3.27
N ILE A 340 15.37 -31.10 -3.57
CA ILE A 340 16.66 -30.90 -4.26
C ILE A 340 17.81 -31.47 -3.44
N VAL A 341 17.86 -31.17 -2.14
CA VAL A 341 19.00 -31.53 -1.29
C VAL A 341 19.07 -33.04 -1.04
N ASP A 342 17.94 -33.69 -0.79
CA ASP A 342 17.84 -35.14 -0.64
C ASP A 342 18.33 -35.86 -1.91
N ALA A 343 18.06 -35.27 -3.08
CA ALA A 343 18.52 -35.79 -4.35
C ALA A 343 20.04 -35.69 -4.54
N ILE A 344 20.72 -34.69 -3.97
CA ILE A 344 22.17 -34.50 -4.16
C ILE A 344 23.03 -35.17 -3.09
N ILE A 345 22.55 -35.32 -1.84
CA ILE A 345 23.35 -35.80 -0.71
C ILE A 345 23.98 -37.18 -0.98
N GLN A 346 23.29 -38.05 -1.72
CA GLN A 346 23.82 -39.38 -2.07
C GLN A 346 24.73 -39.38 -3.31
N ARG A 347 24.77 -38.28 -4.07
CA ARG A 347 25.44 -38.16 -5.38
C ARG A 347 26.71 -37.31 -5.33
N ILE A 348 26.89 -36.52 -4.28
CA ILE A 348 28.06 -35.68 -4.05
C ILE A 348 29.02 -36.42 -3.10
N PRO A 349 30.32 -36.50 -3.41
CA PRO A 349 31.30 -37.07 -2.50
C PRO A 349 31.34 -36.25 -1.20
N PRO A 350 31.59 -36.89 -0.04
CA PRO A 350 31.62 -36.22 1.26
C PRO A 350 32.79 -35.24 1.43
N ASP A 351 33.50 -34.91 0.35
CA ASP A 351 34.68 -34.05 0.37
C ASP A 351 34.26 -32.58 0.20
N ASN A 352 34.72 -31.73 1.10
CA ASN A 352 34.28 -30.34 1.25
C ASN A 352 34.82 -29.42 0.14
N GLY A 353 35.28 -29.92 -1.00
CA GLY A 353 35.88 -29.11 -2.08
C GLY A 353 34.88 -28.48 -3.05
N TYR A 354 33.57 -28.76 -2.90
CA TYR A 354 32.55 -28.36 -3.87
C TYR A 354 32.26 -26.86 -3.80
N THR A 355 32.33 -26.19 -4.94
CA THR A 355 31.76 -24.85 -5.14
C THR A 355 30.36 -24.99 -5.74
N ALA A 356 29.36 -24.49 -5.03
CA ALA A 356 27.97 -24.54 -5.43
C ALA A 356 27.39 -23.16 -5.74
N LEU A 357 26.47 -23.14 -6.71
CA LEU A 357 25.60 -22.01 -7.01
C LEU A 357 24.18 -22.34 -6.56
N ASP A 358 23.59 -21.45 -5.78
CA ASP A 358 22.15 -21.37 -5.51
C ASP A 358 21.55 -20.35 -6.49
N ALA A 359 21.06 -20.85 -7.62
CA ALA A 359 20.57 -20.08 -8.75
C ALA A 359 19.10 -19.70 -8.54
N GLY A 360 18.83 -18.40 -8.34
CA GLY A 360 17.55 -17.90 -7.85
C GLY A 360 17.37 -18.21 -6.37
N CYS A 361 18.36 -17.80 -5.55
CA CYS A 361 18.42 -18.21 -4.16
C CYS A 361 17.25 -17.68 -3.29
N GLY A 362 16.50 -16.67 -3.76
CA GLY A 362 15.41 -16.07 -3.01
C GLY A 362 15.88 -15.57 -1.64
N THR A 363 15.14 -15.90 -0.58
CA THR A 363 15.54 -15.63 0.81
C THR A 363 16.61 -16.58 1.34
N GLY A 364 17.10 -17.52 0.52
CA GLY A 364 18.22 -18.42 0.84
C GLY A 364 17.82 -19.75 1.48
N LEU A 365 16.65 -20.30 1.12
CA LEU A 365 16.11 -21.53 1.73
C LEU A 365 16.95 -22.78 1.45
N CYS A 366 17.56 -22.87 0.27
CA CYS A 366 18.49 -23.96 -0.06
C CYS A 366 19.79 -23.85 0.75
N GLY A 367 20.22 -22.65 1.13
CA GLY A 367 21.55 -22.41 1.68
C GLY A 367 21.88 -23.24 2.93
N PRO A 368 21.06 -23.24 4.01
CA PRO A 368 21.34 -24.04 5.20
C PRO A 368 21.41 -25.54 4.94
N LEU A 369 20.70 -26.02 3.92
CA LEU A 369 20.67 -27.43 3.51
C LEU A 369 21.90 -27.80 2.67
N LEU A 370 22.40 -26.86 1.86
CA LEU A 370 23.59 -27.04 1.02
C LEU A 370 24.90 -26.88 1.79
N LYS A 371 24.97 -25.93 2.73
CA LYS A 371 26.22 -25.54 3.40
C LYS A 371 26.98 -26.71 4.04
N PRO A 372 26.33 -27.74 4.63
CA PRO A 372 27.03 -28.90 5.18
C PRO A 372 27.76 -29.76 4.14
N VAL A 373 27.42 -29.67 2.85
CA VAL A 373 27.95 -30.53 1.79
C VAL A 373 28.78 -29.78 0.73
N VAL A 374 29.05 -28.49 0.92
CA VAL A 374 29.84 -27.64 0.01
C VAL A 374 30.81 -26.74 0.78
N SER A 375 31.98 -26.41 0.23
CA SER A 375 32.86 -25.41 0.86
C SER A 375 32.38 -24.00 0.61
N ARG A 376 32.07 -23.71 -0.66
CA ARG A 376 31.76 -22.37 -1.14
C ARG A 376 30.38 -22.38 -1.76
N LEU A 377 29.54 -21.46 -1.32
CA LEU A 377 28.17 -21.27 -1.74
C LEU A 377 27.98 -19.83 -2.23
N ILE A 378 27.64 -19.69 -3.50
CA ILE A 378 27.31 -18.40 -4.12
C ILE A 378 25.81 -18.38 -4.36
N GLY A 379 25.13 -17.28 -4.01
CA GLY A 379 23.73 -17.06 -4.33
C GLY A 379 23.58 -16.00 -5.41
N VAL A 380 22.66 -16.23 -6.35
CA VAL A 380 22.28 -15.27 -7.38
C VAL A 380 20.78 -15.10 -7.34
N ASP A 381 20.30 -13.86 -7.36
CA ASP A 381 18.88 -13.56 -7.49
C ASP A 381 18.69 -12.23 -8.23
N LEU A 382 17.52 -12.04 -8.84
CA LEU A 382 17.19 -10.78 -9.51
C LEU A 382 16.65 -9.73 -8.51
N SER A 383 15.97 -10.16 -7.45
CA SER A 383 15.41 -9.29 -6.41
C SER A 383 16.47 -8.89 -5.40
N ARG A 384 16.62 -7.58 -5.21
CA ARG A 384 17.55 -7.05 -4.20
C ARG A 384 17.05 -7.36 -2.78
N LYS A 385 15.74 -7.22 -2.55
CA LYS A 385 15.15 -7.46 -1.22
C LYS A 385 15.24 -8.92 -0.81
N MET A 386 15.11 -9.85 -1.75
CA MET A 386 15.34 -11.28 -1.48
C MET A 386 16.80 -11.54 -1.08
N LEU A 387 17.77 -10.95 -1.79
CA LEU A 387 19.19 -11.07 -1.43
C LEU A 387 19.50 -10.47 -0.06
N GLU A 388 18.85 -9.38 0.32
CA GLU A 388 18.98 -8.78 1.66
C GLU A 388 18.54 -9.78 2.74
N LYS A 389 17.42 -10.50 2.52
CA LYS A 389 16.99 -11.61 3.39
C LYS A 389 17.96 -12.80 3.38
N ALA A 390 18.47 -13.20 2.22
CA ALA A 390 19.47 -14.27 2.13
C ALA A 390 20.77 -13.92 2.87
N ALA A 391 21.17 -12.65 2.87
CA ALA A 391 22.36 -12.16 3.57
C ALA A 391 22.25 -12.32 5.10
N GLU A 392 21.04 -12.21 5.67
CA GLU A 392 20.78 -12.41 7.09
C GLU A 392 21.19 -13.83 7.55
N ARG A 393 21.20 -14.81 6.64
CA ARG A 393 21.61 -16.20 6.92
C ARG A 393 23.12 -16.37 7.15
N LYS A 394 23.96 -15.44 6.66
CA LYS A 394 25.43 -15.45 6.84
C LYS A 394 26.16 -16.74 6.41
N ILE A 395 25.62 -17.43 5.40
CA ILE A 395 26.15 -18.70 4.87
C ILE A 395 26.73 -18.60 3.45
N TYR A 396 26.31 -17.58 2.69
CA TYR A 396 26.77 -17.32 1.33
C TYR A 396 28.06 -16.53 1.37
N GLU A 397 29.09 -17.00 0.66
CA GLU A 397 30.34 -16.26 0.47
C GLU A 397 30.13 -15.02 -0.43
N GLN A 398 29.16 -15.12 -1.34
CA GLN A 398 28.80 -14.02 -2.24
C GLN A 398 27.32 -14.11 -2.59
N LEU A 399 26.67 -12.95 -2.59
CA LEU A 399 25.31 -12.75 -3.08
C LEU A 399 25.37 -11.75 -4.24
N ILE A 400 24.79 -12.12 -5.38
CA ILE A 400 24.94 -11.38 -6.64
C ILE A 400 23.57 -11.05 -7.19
N LYS A 401 23.31 -9.75 -7.40
CA LYS A 401 22.10 -9.30 -8.09
C LYS A 401 22.31 -9.41 -9.61
N ALA A 402 21.66 -10.37 -10.25
CA ALA A 402 21.72 -10.55 -11.70
C ALA A 402 20.55 -11.39 -12.23
N GLU A 403 20.18 -11.19 -13.49
CA GLU A 403 19.38 -12.17 -14.22
C GLU A 403 20.23 -13.44 -14.46
N LEU A 404 19.62 -14.61 -14.29
CA LEU A 404 20.35 -15.86 -14.18
C LEU A 404 21.11 -16.24 -15.47
N THR A 405 20.49 -16.07 -16.63
CA THR A 405 21.14 -16.32 -17.93
C THR A 405 22.31 -15.38 -18.14
N HIS A 406 22.12 -14.08 -17.87
CA HIS A 406 23.17 -13.07 -17.94
C HIS A 406 24.33 -13.39 -16.98
N PHE A 407 24.03 -13.82 -15.76
CA PHE A 407 25.04 -14.25 -14.80
C PHE A 407 25.88 -15.40 -15.36
N PHE A 408 25.26 -16.46 -15.86
CA PHE A 408 25.98 -17.59 -16.43
C PHE A 408 26.84 -17.20 -17.65
N GLN A 409 26.38 -16.27 -18.48
CA GLN A 409 27.12 -15.80 -19.65
C GLN A 409 28.33 -14.92 -19.31
N THR A 410 28.33 -14.26 -18.16
CA THR A 410 29.35 -13.27 -17.79
C THR A 410 30.29 -13.73 -16.69
N THR A 411 29.91 -14.73 -15.91
CA THR A 411 30.72 -15.20 -14.77
C THR A 411 31.96 -15.98 -15.22
N ALA A 412 33.09 -15.69 -14.57
CA ALA A 412 34.31 -16.47 -14.68
C ALA A 412 34.32 -17.69 -13.74
N GLU A 413 33.38 -17.75 -12.79
CA GLU A 413 33.30 -18.84 -11.82
C GLU A 413 32.98 -20.17 -12.49
N ARG A 414 33.39 -21.27 -11.83
CA ARG A 414 33.08 -22.62 -12.28
C ARG A 414 32.56 -23.45 -11.13
N PHE A 415 31.44 -24.13 -11.36
CA PHE A 415 30.66 -24.78 -10.32
C PHE A 415 30.76 -26.30 -10.41
N ASN A 416 30.83 -26.95 -9.26
CA ASN A 416 30.65 -28.40 -9.15
C ASN A 416 29.17 -28.76 -9.06
N LEU A 417 28.37 -27.86 -8.49
CA LEU A 417 26.94 -28.01 -8.28
C LEU A 417 26.23 -26.70 -8.62
N ILE A 418 25.16 -26.78 -9.39
CA ILE A 418 24.20 -25.69 -9.56
C ILE A 418 22.86 -26.23 -9.06
N VAL A 419 22.22 -25.53 -8.12
CA VAL A 419 20.85 -25.84 -7.71
C VAL A 419 19.91 -24.68 -8.03
N SER A 420 18.64 -24.98 -8.31
CA SER A 420 17.61 -23.95 -8.51
C SER A 420 16.25 -24.49 -8.07
N ALA A 421 15.71 -23.99 -6.95
CA ALA A 421 14.35 -24.27 -6.51
C ALA A 421 13.39 -23.22 -7.07
N ASP A 422 12.40 -23.65 -7.86
CA ASP A 422 11.25 -22.86 -8.34
C ASP A 422 11.58 -21.49 -8.94
N THR A 423 12.77 -21.37 -9.53
CA THR A 423 13.19 -20.19 -10.28
C THR A 423 12.98 -20.38 -11.78
N LEU A 424 13.25 -21.58 -12.28
CA LEU A 424 13.13 -21.88 -13.71
C LEU A 424 11.67 -21.97 -14.19
N VAL A 425 10.70 -21.96 -13.28
CA VAL A 425 9.26 -21.78 -13.59
C VAL A 425 8.93 -20.38 -14.11
N TYR A 426 9.89 -19.45 -14.15
CA TYR A 426 9.74 -18.15 -14.82
C TYR A 426 10.38 -18.12 -16.23
N PHE A 427 10.87 -19.27 -16.71
CA PHE A 427 11.45 -19.44 -18.03
C PHE A 427 10.59 -20.41 -18.84
N GLY A 428 10.01 -19.95 -19.95
CA GLY A 428 9.34 -20.82 -20.89
C GLY A 428 10.37 -21.63 -21.67
N ASP A 429 11.12 -20.95 -22.54
CA ASP A 429 12.27 -21.53 -23.21
C ASP A 429 13.47 -21.62 -22.25
N LEU A 430 13.78 -22.84 -21.84
CA LEU A 430 14.90 -23.18 -20.95
C LEU A 430 16.22 -23.32 -21.70
N GLN A 431 16.23 -23.43 -23.03
CA GLN A 431 17.45 -23.69 -23.80
C GLN A 431 18.57 -22.66 -23.52
N PRO A 432 18.31 -21.33 -23.48
CA PRO A 432 19.36 -20.35 -23.26
C PRO A 432 20.02 -20.45 -21.88
N VAL A 433 19.21 -20.60 -20.82
CA VAL A 433 19.71 -20.66 -19.44
C VAL A 433 20.43 -21.97 -19.16
N ILE A 434 19.92 -23.10 -19.66
CA ILE A 434 20.54 -24.43 -19.48
C ILE A 434 21.86 -24.53 -20.25
N SER A 435 21.92 -23.99 -21.48
CA SER A 435 23.16 -23.95 -22.27
C SER A 435 24.24 -23.10 -21.57
N ALA A 436 23.85 -21.93 -21.04
CA ALA A 436 24.76 -21.06 -20.32
C ALA A 436 25.24 -21.70 -19.00
N ALA A 437 24.34 -22.33 -18.25
CA ALA A 437 24.69 -23.07 -17.03
C ALA A 437 25.71 -24.19 -17.31
N TRP A 438 25.50 -24.96 -18.39
CA TRP A 438 26.43 -26.03 -18.80
C TRP A 438 27.85 -25.52 -19.01
N LEU A 439 28.04 -24.32 -19.58
CA LEU A 439 29.36 -23.72 -19.81
C LEU A 439 30.09 -23.39 -18.50
N THR A 440 29.35 -23.12 -17.42
CA THR A 440 29.91 -22.79 -16.10
C THR A 440 30.16 -24.00 -15.22
N LEU A 441 29.61 -25.18 -15.56
CA LEU A 441 29.87 -26.41 -14.82
C LEU A 441 31.29 -26.96 -15.09
N GLN A 442 31.94 -27.42 -14.03
CA GLN A 442 33.14 -28.26 -14.11
C GLN A 442 32.82 -29.62 -14.77
N PRO A 443 33.81 -30.34 -15.33
CA PRO A 443 33.61 -31.72 -15.77
C PRO A 443 33.02 -32.57 -14.63
N ARG A 444 32.02 -33.39 -14.94
CA ARG A 444 31.22 -34.16 -13.94
C ARG A 444 30.41 -33.32 -12.95
N GLY A 445 30.31 -32.01 -13.14
CA GLY A 445 29.45 -31.15 -12.34
C GLY A 445 27.96 -31.48 -12.54
N LEU A 446 27.16 -31.18 -11.52
CA LEU A 446 25.72 -31.45 -11.48
C LEU A 446 24.93 -30.15 -11.59
N ILE A 447 23.81 -30.19 -12.32
CA ILE A 447 22.73 -29.23 -12.19
C ILE A 447 21.50 -29.95 -11.66
N VAL A 448 20.85 -29.37 -10.64
CA VAL A 448 19.64 -29.91 -10.02
C VAL A 448 18.60 -28.81 -9.87
N PHE A 449 17.40 -29.00 -10.39
CA PHE A 449 16.38 -27.96 -10.34
C PHE A 449 14.98 -28.54 -10.34
N THR A 450 14.02 -27.72 -9.90
CA THR A 450 12.59 -28.03 -9.94
C THR A 450 11.87 -27.23 -11.01
N LEU A 451 10.83 -27.84 -11.58
CA LEU A 451 9.90 -27.22 -12.53
C LEU A 451 8.46 -27.64 -12.19
N GLU A 452 7.47 -26.93 -12.71
CA GLU A 452 6.09 -27.41 -12.71
C GLU A 452 5.86 -28.34 -13.90
N ARG A 453 5.10 -29.42 -13.67
CA ARG A 453 4.88 -30.44 -14.69
C ARG A 453 3.79 -30.01 -15.68
N LEU A 454 4.06 -30.16 -16.96
CA LEU A 454 3.09 -30.10 -18.05
C LEU A 454 2.87 -31.49 -18.65
N ASP A 455 1.65 -31.79 -19.06
CA ASP A 455 1.35 -33.03 -19.78
C ASP A 455 2.01 -33.04 -21.17
N GLU A 456 2.45 -34.23 -21.61
CA GLU A 456 3.26 -34.46 -22.83
C GLU A 456 2.61 -34.04 -24.16
N ASN A 457 1.38 -33.53 -24.15
CA ASN A 457 0.63 -33.18 -25.35
C ASN A 457 0.93 -31.76 -25.87
N ALA A 458 1.77 -30.99 -25.17
CA ALA A 458 2.07 -29.61 -25.54
C ALA A 458 3.14 -29.53 -26.65
N GLU A 459 2.80 -28.92 -27.79
CA GLU A 459 3.69 -28.84 -28.97
C GLU A 459 5.01 -28.10 -28.71
N ALA A 460 4.99 -27.02 -27.92
CA ALA A 460 6.19 -26.22 -27.63
C ALA A 460 7.05 -26.79 -26.49
N GLY A 461 6.58 -27.80 -25.77
CA GLY A 461 7.26 -28.36 -24.60
C GLY A 461 7.15 -27.54 -23.31
N PHE A 462 6.57 -26.33 -23.37
CA PHE A 462 6.28 -25.49 -22.21
C PHE A 462 4.98 -24.70 -22.39
N HIS A 463 4.40 -24.24 -21.29
CA HIS A 463 3.16 -23.48 -21.26
C HIS A 463 3.16 -22.45 -20.12
N LEU A 464 2.80 -21.20 -20.42
CA LEU A 464 2.55 -20.18 -19.39
C LEU A 464 1.15 -20.39 -18.82
N CYS A 465 1.07 -20.87 -17.59
CA CYS A 465 -0.19 -21.15 -16.90
C CYS A 465 -0.86 -19.84 -16.43
N PRO A 466 -2.19 -19.82 -16.22
CA PRO A 466 -2.93 -18.63 -15.79
C PRO A 466 -2.40 -17.95 -14.51
N HIS A 467 -1.82 -18.71 -13.58
CA HIS A 467 -1.18 -18.18 -12.36
C HIS A 467 0.20 -17.53 -12.61
N GLY A 468 0.61 -17.36 -13.87
CA GLY A 468 1.81 -16.59 -14.25
C GLY A 468 3.13 -17.36 -14.21
N ARG A 469 3.14 -18.67 -13.94
CA ARG A 469 4.35 -19.51 -14.01
C ARG A 469 4.28 -20.47 -15.20
N TYR A 470 5.45 -20.87 -15.69
CA TYR A 470 5.60 -21.85 -16.75
C TYR A 470 5.63 -23.26 -16.19
N SER A 471 5.00 -24.17 -16.93
CA SER A 471 5.12 -25.61 -16.77
C SER A 471 5.78 -26.22 -18.01
N HIS A 472 6.43 -27.38 -17.85
CA HIS A 472 7.27 -28.00 -18.87
C HIS A 472 7.02 -29.51 -19.00
N THR A 473 7.14 -30.03 -20.22
CA THR A 473 7.07 -31.48 -20.46
C THR A 473 8.40 -32.16 -20.17
N GLU A 474 8.37 -33.42 -19.75
CA GLU A 474 9.58 -34.20 -19.47
C GLU A 474 10.39 -34.43 -20.76
N SER A 475 9.70 -34.65 -21.89
CA SER A 475 10.34 -34.81 -23.20
C SER A 475 11.15 -33.58 -23.62
N TYR A 476 10.59 -32.38 -23.45
CA TYR A 476 11.27 -31.11 -23.75
C TYR A 476 12.52 -30.95 -22.89
N ILE A 477 12.40 -31.14 -21.57
CA ILE A 477 13.52 -31.03 -20.62
C ILE A 477 14.66 -31.98 -20.99
N LYS A 478 14.35 -33.23 -21.34
CA LYS A 478 15.37 -34.20 -21.77
C LYS A 478 16.05 -33.78 -23.06
N SER A 479 15.31 -33.24 -24.03
CA SER A 479 15.87 -32.77 -25.30
C SER A 479 16.87 -31.63 -25.08
N ILE A 480 16.47 -30.57 -24.36
CA ILE A 480 17.33 -29.40 -24.12
C ILE A 480 18.62 -29.76 -23.37
N LEU A 481 18.54 -30.70 -22.41
CA LEU A 481 19.70 -31.14 -21.65
C LEU A 481 20.65 -31.96 -22.53
N GLN A 482 20.11 -32.84 -23.37
CA GLN A 482 20.93 -33.62 -24.32
C GLN A 482 21.61 -32.71 -25.34
N GLU A 483 20.86 -31.76 -25.91
CA GLU A 483 21.36 -30.77 -26.88
C GLU A 483 22.43 -29.86 -26.27
N SER A 484 22.28 -29.50 -25.00
CA SER A 484 23.27 -28.72 -24.25
C SER A 484 24.52 -29.52 -23.87
N GLY A 485 24.54 -30.84 -24.07
CA GLY A 485 25.70 -31.71 -23.86
C GLY A 485 25.74 -32.43 -22.50
N PHE A 486 24.63 -32.49 -21.76
CA PHE A 486 24.52 -33.32 -20.57
C PHE A 486 24.53 -34.83 -20.93
N GLY A 487 25.01 -35.66 -20.01
CA GLY A 487 25.12 -37.11 -20.20
C GLY A 487 24.09 -37.89 -19.42
N GLU A 488 24.31 -38.01 -18.11
CA GLU A 488 23.37 -38.67 -17.19
C GLU A 488 22.25 -37.68 -16.86
N ILE A 489 21.00 -38.01 -17.25
CA ILE A 489 19.80 -37.18 -17.01
C ILE A 489 18.77 -38.04 -16.28
N THR A 490 18.27 -37.54 -15.16
CA THR A 490 17.17 -38.13 -14.39
C THR A 490 16.09 -37.06 -14.21
N VAL A 491 14.84 -37.44 -14.46
CA VAL A 491 13.67 -36.60 -14.18
C VAL A 491 12.71 -37.45 -13.35
N THR A 492 12.27 -36.94 -12.20
CA THR A 492 11.28 -37.60 -11.35
C THR A 492 10.11 -36.67 -11.07
N ASN A 493 8.92 -37.24 -10.91
CA ASN A 493 7.73 -36.50 -10.48
C ASN A 493 7.78 -36.33 -8.97
N GLU A 494 7.60 -35.10 -8.51
CA GLU A 494 7.59 -34.75 -7.10
C GLU A 494 6.38 -33.85 -6.78
N THR A 495 5.98 -33.80 -5.52
CA THR A 495 5.10 -32.73 -5.03
C THR A 495 6.00 -31.64 -4.46
N LEU A 496 5.95 -30.43 -5.01
CA LEU A 496 6.86 -29.34 -4.59
C LEU A 496 6.28 -28.49 -3.45
N ARG A 497 4.96 -28.39 -3.42
CA ARG A 497 4.16 -27.64 -2.46
C ARG A 497 2.68 -27.98 -2.59
N MET A 498 1.91 -27.51 -1.62
CA MET A 498 0.46 -27.50 -1.60
C MET A 498 -0.05 -26.09 -1.91
N GLU A 499 -0.99 -25.96 -2.84
CA GLU A 499 -1.70 -24.70 -3.12
C GLU A 499 -3.20 -24.96 -2.97
N MET A 500 -3.86 -24.22 -2.08
CA MET A 500 -5.30 -24.38 -1.80
C MET A 500 -5.70 -25.83 -1.48
N GLY A 501 -4.83 -26.55 -0.75
CA GLY A 501 -5.03 -27.97 -0.39
C GLY A 501 -4.85 -28.96 -1.54
N LYS A 502 -4.36 -28.52 -2.71
CA LYS A 502 -4.01 -29.39 -3.83
C LYS A 502 -2.49 -29.46 -4.02
N PRO A 503 -1.94 -30.65 -4.31
CA PRO A 503 -0.52 -30.76 -4.62
C PRO A 503 -0.22 -30.08 -5.96
N VAL A 504 0.85 -29.30 -5.99
CA VAL A 504 1.46 -28.85 -7.25
C VAL A 504 2.39 -29.94 -7.73
N GLU A 505 1.99 -30.62 -8.82
CA GLU A 505 2.84 -31.61 -9.48
C GLU A 505 4.04 -30.92 -10.14
N GLY A 506 5.24 -31.33 -9.74
CA GLY A 506 6.48 -30.81 -10.28
C GLY A 506 7.41 -31.91 -10.77
N LEU A 507 8.50 -31.45 -11.37
CA LEU A 507 9.58 -32.27 -11.89
C LEU A 507 10.86 -31.91 -11.13
N LEU A 508 11.50 -32.91 -10.53
CA LEU A 508 12.88 -32.82 -10.07
C LEU A 508 13.80 -33.29 -11.18
N VAL A 509 14.69 -32.41 -11.63
CA VAL A 509 15.61 -32.67 -12.72
C VAL A 509 17.03 -32.73 -12.19
N ILE A 510 17.75 -33.80 -12.53
CA ILE A 510 19.17 -33.97 -12.19
C ILE A 510 19.90 -34.26 -13.50
N ALA A 511 20.88 -33.43 -13.84
CA ALA A 511 21.71 -33.65 -15.02
C ALA A 511 23.20 -33.47 -14.72
N LYS A 512 24.02 -34.34 -15.32
CA LYS A 512 25.47 -34.35 -15.11
C LYS A 512 26.22 -34.01 -16.39
N LYS A 513 27.18 -33.09 -16.28
CA LYS A 513 28.09 -32.75 -17.38
C LYS A 513 29.03 -33.93 -17.66
N LYS A 514 29.20 -34.26 -18.94
CA LYS A 514 30.07 -35.36 -19.40
C LYS A 514 31.53 -35.14 -19.02
#